data_AF-A0AAW3IT92-F1
#
_entry.id   AF-A0AAW3IT92-F1
#
_cell.length_a   1.000
_cell.length_b   1.000
_cell.length_c   1.000
_cell.angle_alpha   90.00
_cell.angle_beta   90.00
_cell.angle_gamma   90.00
#
_symmetry.space_group_name_H-M   'P 1'
#
loop_
_entity.id
_entity.type
_entity.pdbx_description
1 polymer ?
#
loop_
_entity_poly.entity_id
_entity_poly.type
_entity_poly.pdbx_seq_one_letter_code
_entity_poly.pdbx_strand_id
1 'polypeptide(L)'
;MNLSKTLLATALFAAPFTLIGCGGSTDGHNNDSGQQYQFGGAVQKGPLQPGSVVTINELNQDLQPTGRSYTTQIEDYEGNYSVKERFSTPYAELVAHSYYFNELTNHADEQMSMSAFVDMNATSQVNFNVATAAMKQSVMTQVQAGTEFNEAVDKATSDLLKLYSYDPKQWSGHINFYNTNLSNSGDTSTLLLVISASTLTMATDNKLSLEQQIERIGQVLLKPESIQFKEMKQALNTYNLALYKTAAYENTQKYFTEHGLDFNAPYIEYFIDVDSDGVLPNKDLPVFRYTSGVNIGSDEIGGLRPASAGAIDYQGRPMTFEIIGEFKHGEIASIEHRDDGISIWYRLTDADFEGDSFDDCVTVNTVTPSPANYPWKACVTIMKVN
;
A
#
# COMPACT_ATOMS: atom_id res chain seq x y z
N MET A 1 27.82 6.88 43.11
CA MET A 1 28.17 5.63 43.81
C MET A 1 28.56 4.61 42.76
N ASN A 2 29.87 4.32 42.72
CA ASN A 2 30.48 3.24 41.95
C ASN A 2 29.98 1.88 42.44
N LEU A 3 29.86 0.89 41.55
CA LEU A 3 30.75 -0.28 41.54
C LEU A 3 30.42 -1.22 40.38
N SER A 4 31.37 -1.33 39.44
CA SER A 4 31.54 -2.47 38.53
C SER A 4 32.26 -3.62 39.25
N LYS A 5 31.99 -4.87 38.83
CA LYS A 5 32.76 -6.11 39.12
C LYS A 5 32.26 -7.19 38.15
N THR A 6 33.02 -8.08 37.51
CA THR A 6 34.44 -8.26 37.17
C THR A 6 34.46 -9.45 36.20
N LEU A 7 35.47 -9.52 35.33
CA LEU A 7 35.87 -10.69 34.55
C LEU A 7 35.87 -12.02 35.36
N LEU A 8 35.57 -13.13 34.69
CA LEU A 8 36.24 -14.40 34.93
C LEU A 8 36.65 -15.05 33.60
N ALA A 9 37.95 -15.23 33.45
CA ALA A 9 38.60 -16.04 32.44
C ALA A 9 39.16 -17.31 33.12
N THR A 10 38.94 -18.47 32.51
CA THR A 10 39.62 -19.75 32.78
C THR A 10 39.35 -20.65 31.57
N ALA A 11 40.26 -20.78 30.59
CA ALA A 11 41.47 -21.61 30.54
C ALA A 11 41.20 -23.10 30.21
N LEU A 12 41.67 -23.47 29.01
CA LEU A 12 42.06 -24.76 28.42
C LEU A 12 41.83 -26.06 29.21
N PHE A 13 41.24 -27.04 28.53
CA PHE A 13 41.72 -28.44 28.56
C PHE A 13 41.64 -29.04 27.15
N ALA A 14 42.81 -29.41 26.62
CA ALA A 14 42.95 -30.26 25.44
C ALA A 14 43.25 -31.69 25.90
N ALA A 15 42.55 -32.68 25.35
CA ALA A 15 43.04 -34.06 25.25
C ALA A 15 42.29 -34.79 24.11
N PRO A 16 43.00 -35.55 23.26
CA PRO A 16 42.43 -36.20 22.08
C PRO A 16 41.91 -37.60 22.43
N PHE A 17 40.76 -37.98 21.87
CA PHE A 17 40.33 -39.37 21.79
C PHE A 17 40.28 -39.79 20.33
N THR A 18 41.25 -40.61 19.92
CA THR A 18 41.13 -41.48 18.76
C THR A 18 40.87 -42.89 19.26
N LEU A 19 39.72 -43.46 18.91
CA LEU A 19 39.57 -44.91 18.75
C LEU A 19 38.66 -45.19 17.56
N ILE A 20 39.13 -46.16 16.78
CA ILE A 20 38.61 -46.68 15.53
C ILE A 20 37.42 -47.60 15.81
N GLY A 21 36.36 -47.48 15.01
CA GLY A 21 35.28 -48.47 14.90
C GLY A 21 34.97 -48.75 13.43
N CYS A 22 35.34 -49.94 12.96
CA CYS A 22 34.91 -50.53 11.69
C CYS A 22 33.55 -51.24 11.87
N GLY A 23 32.69 -51.22 10.85
CA GLY A 23 31.54 -52.10 10.76
C GLY A 23 30.49 -51.59 9.80
N GLY A 24 30.55 -52.04 8.55
CA GLY A 24 29.64 -51.60 7.49
C GLY A 24 28.20 -52.04 7.70
N SER A 25 27.28 -51.22 7.21
CA SER A 25 26.05 -51.64 6.55
C SER A 25 25.68 -50.55 5.56
N THR A 26 25.51 -50.97 4.31
CA THR A 26 25.16 -50.15 3.16
C THR A 26 23.72 -49.68 3.33
N ASP A 27 23.52 -48.63 4.12
CA ASP A 27 22.25 -47.93 4.16
C ASP A 27 22.30 -46.86 3.09
N GLY A 28 21.56 -47.10 2.01
CA GLY A 28 21.33 -46.17 0.92
C GLY A 28 20.83 -44.84 1.46
N HIS A 29 21.76 -43.94 1.75
CA HIS A 29 21.48 -42.53 1.92
C HIS A 29 21.12 -42.03 0.53
N ASN A 30 19.82 -41.87 0.29
CA ASN A 30 19.39 -40.83 -0.63
C ASN A 30 20.05 -39.55 -0.13
N ASN A 31 21.15 -39.16 -0.79
CA ASN A 31 21.73 -37.85 -0.64
C ASN A 31 20.66 -36.87 -1.13
N ASP A 32 19.82 -36.43 -0.21
CA ASP A 32 18.94 -35.29 -0.41
C ASP A 32 19.83 -34.05 -0.53
N SER A 33 20.35 -33.83 -1.74
CA SER A 33 21.45 -32.93 -2.09
C SER A 33 21.07 -31.44 -2.08
N GLY A 34 19.95 -31.09 -1.44
CA GLY A 34 19.51 -29.70 -1.30
C GLY A 34 20.27 -28.93 -0.22
N GLN A 35 20.21 -27.60 -0.28
CA GLN A 35 20.57 -26.74 0.84
C GLN A 35 19.34 -26.51 1.72
N GLN A 36 19.54 -26.39 3.04
CA GLN A 36 18.45 -26.05 3.94
C GLN A 36 18.18 -24.56 3.85
N TYR A 37 16.94 -24.19 3.54
CA TYR A 37 16.46 -22.82 3.56
C TYR A 37 15.50 -22.62 4.73
N GLN A 38 15.63 -21.49 5.40
CA GLN A 38 14.69 -21.03 6.41
C GLN A 38 14.30 -19.61 6.09
N PHE A 39 13.06 -19.41 5.67
CA PHE A 39 12.52 -18.11 5.27
C PHE A 39 11.06 -18.01 5.67
N GLY A 40 10.52 -16.80 5.59
CA GLY A 40 9.14 -16.52 5.92
C GLY A 40 8.79 -15.08 5.57
N GLY A 41 7.52 -14.75 5.63
CA GLY A 41 6.99 -13.42 5.33
C GLY A 41 5.48 -13.42 5.51
N ALA A 42 4.83 -12.40 5.00
CA ALA A 42 3.38 -12.28 5.01
C ALA A 42 2.79 -12.52 3.61
N VAL A 43 1.65 -13.19 3.54
CA VAL A 43 0.83 -13.27 2.32
C VAL A 43 -0.33 -12.30 2.41
N GLN A 44 -0.41 -11.33 1.50
CA GLN A 44 -1.33 -10.20 1.63
C GLN A 44 -1.93 -9.70 0.32
N LYS A 45 -3.26 -9.77 0.25
CA LYS A 45 -4.09 -8.83 -0.48
C LYS A 45 -4.54 -7.77 0.50
N GLY A 46 -5.41 -8.18 1.44
CA GLY A 46 -5.24 -7.95 2.87
C GLY A 46 -4.69 -9.23 3.53
N PRO A 47 -4.46 -9.27 4.86
CA PRO A 47 -3.92 -10.46 5.52
C PRO A 47 -4.76 -11.72 5.22
N LEU A 48 -4.09 -12.77 4.75
CA LEU A 48 -4.73 -14.09 4.66
C LEU A 48 -5.02 -14.64 6.05
N GLN A 49 -6.07 -15.45 6.17
CA GLN A 49 -6.54 -15.91 7.46
C GLN A 49 -5.67 -17.07 8.02
N PRO A 50 -5.48 -17.19 9.34
CA PRO A 50 -4.77 -18.31 9.95
C PRO A 50 -5.29 -19.68 9.49
N GLY A 51 -4.38 -20.64 9.27
CA GLY A 51 -4.69 -21.97 8.77
C GLY A 51 -4.87 -22.08 7.25
N SER A 52 -4.83 -20.95 6.53
CA SER A 52 -4.74 -20.93 5.06
C SER A 52 -3.51 -21.67 4.58
N VAL A 53 -3.64 -22.53 3.56
CA VAL A 53 -2.51 -23.32 3.02
C VAL A 53 -1.74 -22.51 1.99
N VAL A 54 -0.41 -22.52 2.13
CA VAL A 54 0.53 -21.98 1.14
C VAL A 54 1.35 -23.15 0.59
N THR A 55 1.30 -23.32 -0.73
CA THR A 55 2.12 -24.32 -1.45
C THR A 55 3.40 -23.65 -1.94
N ILE A 56 4.53 -24.31 -1.75
CA ILE A 56 5.84 -23.87 -2.20
C ILE A 56 6.33 -24.86 -3.26
N ASN A 57 6.36 -24.45 -4.52
CA ASN A 57 6.92 -25.25 -5.60
C ASN A 57 8.38 -24.87 -5.81
N GLU A 58 9.31 -25.84 -5.74
CA GLU A 58 10.71 -25.62 -6.06
C GLU A 58 10.87 -25.30 -7.56
N LEU A 59 11.68 -24.30 -7.88
CA LEU A 59 11.94 -23.86 -9.25
C LEU A 59 13.42 -23.98 -9.60
N ASN A 60 13.74 -24.29 -10.85
CA ASN A 60 15.10 -24.23 -11.36
C ASN A 60 15.57 -22.77 -11.62
N GLN A 61 16.77 -22.61 -12.18
CA GLN A 61 17.35 -21.30 -12.50
C GLN A 61 16.55 -20.49 -13.54
N ASP A 62 15.77 -21.17 -14.40
CA ASP A 62 14.90 -20.56 -15.42
C ASP A 62 13.45 -20.35 -14.92
N LEU A 63 13.26 -20.44 -13.60
CA LEU A 63 11.98 -20.37 -12.90
C LEU A 63 10.97 -21.43 -13.37
N GLN A 64 11.45 -22.61 -13.78
CA GLN A 64 10.60 -23.76 -14.13
C GLN A 64 10.42 -24.71 -12.95
N PRO A 65 9.22 -25.24 -12.70
CA PRO A 65 8.98 -26.22 -11.64
C PRO A 65 9.87 -27.45 -11.77
N THR A 66 10.49 -27.88 -10.67
CA THR A 66 11.30 -29.11 -10.62
C THR A 66 10.45 -30.36 -10.34
N GLY A 67 9.20 -30.16 -9.90
CA GLY A 67 8.30 -31.22 -9.45
C GLY A 67 8.38 -31.50 -7.94
N ARG A 68 9.30 -30.86 -7.19
CA ARG A 68 9.28 -30.89 -5.72
C ARG A 68 8.38 -29.77 -5.20
N SER A 69 7.54 -30.08 -4.22
CA SER A 69 6.71 -29.10 -3.53
C SER A 69 6.60 -29.38 -2.05
N TYR A 70 6.34 -28.31 -1.30
CA TYR A 70 6.13 -28.31 0.14
C TYR A 70 4.86 -27.53 0.46
N THR A 71 4.34 -27.70 1.67
CA THR A 71 3.17 -26.93 2.14
C THR A 71 3.47 -26.36 3.52
N THR A 72 3.07 -25.12 3.72
CA THR A 72 3.00 -24.48 5.04
C THR A 72 1.61 -23.88 5.24
N GLN A 73 1.38 -23.26 6.40
CA GLN A 73 0.14 -22.58 6.72
C GLN A 73 0.41 -21.17 7.21
N ILE A 74 -0.57 -20.29 7.03
CA ILE A 74 -0.60 -18.98 7.66
C ILE A 74 -0.73 -19.15 9.18
N GLU A 75 0.16 -18.51 9.93
CA GLU A 75 0.39 -18.70 11.36
C GLU A 75 -0.39 -17.70 12.22
N ASP A 76 -0.69 -16.52 11.69
CA ASP A 76 -1.32 -15.43 12.43
C ASP A 76 -2.20 -14.53 11.56
N TYR A 77 -2.82 -13.53 12.20
CA TYR A 77 -3.74 -12.59 11.57
C TYR A 77 -3.05 -11.50 10.75
N GLU A 78 -1.72 -11.39 10.78
CA GLU A 78 -0.95 -10.50 9.89
C GLU A 78 -0.70 -11.18 8.53
N GLY A 79 -0.97 -12.49 8.45
CA GLY A 79 -0.78 -13.29 7.26
C GLY A 79 0.61 -13.93 7.22
N ASN A 80 1.32 -14.03 8.36
CA ASN A 80 2.68 -14.54 8.39
C ASN A 80 2.73 -16.05 8.12
N TYR A 81 3.78 -16.50 7.46
CA TYR A 81 4.11 -17.91 7.23
C TYR A 81 5.60 -18.14 7.43
N SER A 82 5.97 -19.37 7.78
CA SER A 82 7.37 -19.79 7.82
C SER A 82 7.59 -21.10 7.07
N VAL A 83 8.80 -21.24 6.53
CA VAL A 83 9.27 -22.43 5.81
C VAL A 83 10.63 -22.83 6.35
N LYS A 84 10.84 -24.13 6.56
CA LYS A 84 12.13 -24.70 6.93
C LYS A 84 12.30 -26.04 6.23
N GLU A 85 12.73 -25.99 4.97
CA GLU A 85 12.80 -27.16 4.09
C GLU A 85 14.11 -27.19 3.28
N ARG A 86 14.36 -28.29 2.58
CA ARG A 86 15.57 -28.47 1.77
C ARG A 86 15.24 -28.27 0.29
N PHE A 87 15.93 -27.32 -0.35
CA PHE A 87 15.76 -27.00 -1.76
C PHE A 87 17.08 -27.15 -2.52
N SER A 88 16.99 -27.57 -3.76
CA SER A 88 18.11 -27.78 -4.68
C SER A 88 18.59 -26.45 -5.29
N THR A 89 17.73 -25.45 -5.27
CA THR A 89 17.90 -24.11 -5.84
C THR A 89 17.29 -23.09 -4.88
N PRO A 90 17.68 -21.81 -4.98
CA PRO A 90 17.12 -20.77 -4.14
C PRO A 90 15.77 -20.25 -4.62
N TYR A 91 15.24 -20.72 -5.75
CA TYR A 91 14.01 -20.18 -6.31
C TYR A 91 12.80 -21.06 -6.00
N ALA A 92 11.70 -20.42 -5.64
CA ALA A 92 10.42 -21.08 -5.44
C ALA A 92 9.26 -20.26 -5.99
N GLU A 93 8.16 -20.93 -6.32
CA GLU A 93 6.86 -20.31 -6.53
C GLU A 93 6.03 -20.53 -5.27
N LEU A 94 5.57 -19.46 -4.66
CA LEU A 94 4.58 -19.51 -3.59
C LEU A 94 3.20 -19.41 -4.22
N VAL A 95 2.30 -20.32 -3.84
CA VAL A 95 0.90 -20.34 -4.28
C VAL A 95 0.02 -20.37 -3.05
N ALA A 96 -0.81 -19.34 -2.87
CA ALA A 96 -1.80 -19.27 -1.82
C ALA A 96 -3.20 -19.35 -2.42
N HIS A 97 -4.03 -20.24 -1.88
CA HIS A 97 -5.44 -20.36 -2.27
C HIS A 97 -6.29 -20.33 -1.00
N SER A 98 -6.82 -19.17 -0.65
CA SER A 98 -7.55 -19.03 0.61
C SER A 98 -8.42 -17.78 0.72
N TYR A 99 -9.13 -17.71 1.84
CA TYR A 99 -9.83 -16.53 2.30
C TYR A 99 -8.86 -15.40 2.63
N TYR A 100 -9.21 -14.19 2.21
CA TYR A 100 -8.43 -12.98 2.41
C TYR A 100 -9.27 -11.89 3.05
N PHE A 101 -8.65 -11.00 3.83
CA PHE A 101 -9.33 -9.79 4.29
C PHE A 101 -9.52 -8.78 3.14
N ASN A 102 -10.77 -8.47 2.82
CA ASN A 102 -11.16 -7.46 1.85
C ASN A 102 -11.27 -6.09 2.54
N GLU A 103 -10.28 -5.25 2.29
CA GLU A 103 -10.15 -3.89 2.82
C GLU A 103 -11.29 -2.98 2.31
N LEU A 104 -11.90 -3.25 1.16
CA LEU A 104 -13.02 -2.45 0.66
C LEU A 104 -14.32 -2.74 1.41
N THR A 105 -14.54 -3.98 1.84
CA THR A 105 -15.82 -4.43 2.43
C THR A 105 -15.75 -4.69 3.92
N ASN A 106 -14.56 -4.76 4.52
CA ASN A 106 -14.32 -5.17 5.90
C ASN A 106 -14.77 -6.62 6.22
N HIS A 107 -14.64 -7.53 5.26
CA HIS A 107 -14.98 -8.96 5.42
C HIS A 107 -13.84 -9.87 4.97
N ALA A 108 -13.86 -11.13 5.39
CA ALA A 108 -12.86 -12.15 5.04
C ALA A 108 -13.51 -13.45 4.51
N ASP A 109 -14.61 -13.31 3.78
CA ASP A 109 -15.47 -14.40 3.26
C ASP A 109 -15.25 -14.68 1.77
N GLU A 110 -14.39 -13.91 1.09
CA GLU A 110 -14.00 -14.13 -0.29
C GLU A 110 -12.71 -14.95 -0.37
N GLN A 111 -12.67 -15.90 -1.30
CA GLN A 111 -11.46 -16.67 -1.59
C GLN A 111 -10.73 -16.08 -2.78
N MET A 112 -9.41 -16.23 -2.76
CA MET A 112 -8.59 -15.93 -3.91
C MET A 112 -7.41 -16.89 -4.08
N SER A 113 -6.88 -16.93 -5.30
CA SER A 113 -5.67 -17.64 -5.67
C SER A 113 -4.60 -16.68 -6.16
N MET A 114 -3.46 -16.59 -5.49
CA MET A 114 -2.35 -15.78 -5.99
C MET A 114 -1.05 -16.59 -5.96
N SER A 115 -0.13 -16.25 -6.85
CA SER A 115 1.24 -16.76 -6.79
C SER A 115 2.30 -15.70 -7.12
N ALA A 116 3.51 -15.88 -6.60
CA ALA A 116 4.71 -15.15 -7.03
C ALA A 116 5.95 -16.04 -6.96
N PHE A 117 6.99 -15.60 -7.66
CA PHE A 117 8.31 -16.18 -7.58
C PHE A 117 9.12 -15.50 -6.48
N VAL A 118 9.91 -16.28 -5.75
CA VAL A 118 10.73 -15.79 -4.65
C VAL A 118 12.15 -16.31 -4.76
N ASP A 119 13.11 -15.48 -4.33
CA ASP A 119 14.49 -15.89 -4.06
C ASP A 119 14.66 -16.09 -2.54
N MET A 120 14.84 -17.35 -2.15
CA MET A 120 15.00 -17.81 -0.77
C MET A 120 16.39 -17.48 -0.20
N ASN A 121 17.34 -16.99 -0.99
CA ASN A 121 18.59 -16.42 -0.47
C ASN A 121 18.39 -15.04 0.17
N ALA A 122 17.20 -14.44 0.03
CA ALA A 122 16.90 -13.16 0.66
C ALA A 122 17.19 -13.21 2.17
N THR A 123 17.88 -12.19 2.67
CA THR A 123 18.20 -12.05 4.10
C THR A 123 17.09 -11.36 4.89
N SER A 124 16.02 -10.95 4.18
CA SER A 124 14.84 -10.27 4.68
C SER A 124 13.59 -11.17 4.61
N GLN A 125 12.46 -10.68 5.13
CA GLN A 125 11.16 -11.32 4.94
C GLN A 125 10.85 -11.45 3.44
N VAL A 126 10.23 -12.58 3.07
CA VAL A 126 9.79 -12.90 1.72
C VAL A 126 8.27 -12.77 1.67
N ASN A 127 7.80 -11.53 1.62
CA ASN A 127 6.39 -11.23 1.49
C ASN A 127 5.89 -11.55 0.08
N PHE A 128 4.64 -11.98 0.01
CA PHE A 128 3.95 -12.24 -1.23
C PHE A 128 2.61 -11.50 -1.23
N ASN A 129 2.46 -10.52 -2.11
CA ASN A 129 1.32 -9.62 -2.14
C ASN A 129 0.84 -9.32 -3.58
N VAL A 130 -0.23 -8.52 -3.70
CA VAL A 130 -0.86 -8.19 -5.00
C VAL A 130 0.14 -7.61 -6.00
N ALA A 131 1.07 -6.76 -5.54
CA ALA A 131 2.11 -6.19 -6.40
C ALA A 131 3.06 -7.28 -6.92
N THR A 132 3.57 -8.14 -6.05
CA THR A 132 4.46 -9.26 -6.46
C THR A 132 3.75 -10.26 -7.38
N ALA A 133 2.46 -10.52 -7.16
CA ALA A 133 1.65 -11.36 -8.05
C ALA A 133 1.49 -10.74 -9.44
N ALA A 134 1.22 -9.43 -9.52
CA ALA A 134 1.10 -8.70 -10.77
C ALA A 134 2.43 -8.68 -11.55
N MET A 135 3.56 -8.57 -10.84
CA MET A 135 4.90 -8.55 -11.46
C MET A 135 5.40 -9.92 -11.91
N LYS A 136 4.84 -11.02 -11.40
CA LYS A 136 5.33 -12.39 -11.57
C LYS A 136 5.72 -12.72 -13.02
N GLN A 137 4.82 -12.45 -13.97
CA GLN A 137 5.03 -12.77 -15.38
C GLN A 137 6.17 -11.95 -16.00
N SER A 138 6.30 -10.67 -15.62
CA SER A 138 7.39 -9.80 -16.07
C SER A 138 8.74 -10.26 -15.51
N VAL A 139 8.79 -10.62 -14.22
CA VAL A 139 10.00 -11.19 -13.60
C VAL A 139 10.41 -12.48 -14.32
N MET A 140 9.45 -13.37 -14.59
CA MET A 140 9.72 -14.63 -15.29
C MET A 140 10.38 -14.43 -16.64
N THR A 141 9.78 -13.57 -17.48
CA THR A 141 10.25 -13.33 -18.85
C THR A 141 11.64 -12.72 -18.86
N GLN A 142 11.97 -11.86 -17.90
CA GLN A 142 13.29 -11.27 -17.78
C GLN A 142 14.34 -12.29 -17.32
N VAL A 143 14.04 -13.10 -16.30
CA VAL A 143 14.96 -14.15 -15.83
C VAL A 143 15.24 -15.18 -16.93
N GLN A 144 14.21 -15.59 -17.68
CA GLN A 144 14.37 -16.47 -18.84
C GLN A 144 15.16 -15.83 -19.99
N ALA A 145 15.22 -14.50 -20.05
CA ALA A 145 16.06 -13.75 -20.98
C ALA A 145 17.51 -13.55 -20.46
N GLY A 146 17.83 -14.07 -19.28
CA GLY A 146 19.16 -14.02 -18.66
C GLY A 146 19.40 -12.85 -17.70
N THR A 147 18.36 -12.11 -17.31
CA THR A 147 18.44 -11.08 -16.27
C THR A 147 18.47 -11.73 -14.88
N GLU A 148 19.31 -11.22 -13.97
CA GLU A 148 19.33 -11.69 -12.58
C GLU A 148 18.00 -11.40 -11.87
N PHE A 149 17.57 -12.28 -10.96
CA PHE A 149 16.25 -12.21 -10.32
C PHE A 149 15.96 -10.83 -9.69
N ASN A 150 16.90 -10.29 -8.91
CA ASN A 150 16.73 -8.99 -8.25
C ASN A 150 16.64 -7.82 -9.24
N GLU A 151 17.42 -7.85 -10.32
CA GLU A 151 17.34 -6.84 -11.38
C GLU A 151 16.00 -6.92 -12.13
N ALA A 152 15.51 -8.15 -12.37
CA ALA A 152 14.19 -8.37 -12.96
C ALA A 152 13.06 -7.85 -12.07
N VAL A 153 13.16 -8.03 -10.76
CA VAL A 153 12.25 -7.48 -9.75
C VAL A 153 12.30 -5.94 -9.74
N ASP A 154 13.48 -5.33 -9.76
CA ASP A 154 13.63 -3.88 -9.77
C ASP A 154 13.00 -3.26 -11.03
N LYS A 155 13.23 -3.86 -12.20
CA LYS A 155 12.62 -3.41 -13.46
C LYS A 155 11.10 -3.56 -13.43
N ALA A 156 10.60 -4.74 -13.03
CA ALA A 156 9.17 -5.00 -12.95
C ALA A 156 8.48 -4.06 -11.95
N THR A 157 9.13 -3.76 -10.83
CA THR A 157 8.63 -2.80 -9.84
C THR A 157 8.57 -1.39 -10.42
N SER A 158 9.62 -0.93 -11.10
CA SER A 158 9.62 0.36 -11.78
C SER A 158 8.45 0.47 -12.79
N ASP A 159 8.20 -0.57 -13.58
CA ASP A 159 7.14 -0.56 -14.58
C ASP A 159 5.74 -0.65 -13.96
N LEU A 160 5.57 -1.40 -12.85
CA LEU A 160 4.36 -1.40 -12.05
C LEU A 160 4.08 -0.01 -11.46
N LEU A 161 5.07 0.66 -10.87
CA LEU A 161 4.89 2.00 -10.32
C LEU A 161 4.42 3.00 -11.38
N LYS A 162 5.05 3.00 -12.56
CA LYS A 162 4.63 3.85 -13.68
C LYS A 162 3.20 3.56 -14.14
N LEU A 163 2.79 2.29 -14.11
CA LEU A 163 1.44 1.85 -14.47
C LEU A 163 0.39 2.41 -13.50
N TYR A 164 0.72 2.53 -12.22
CA TYR A 164 -0.11 3.17 -11.19
C TYR A 164 0.14 4.68 -11.07
N SER A 165 0.73 5.30 -12.09
CA SER A 165 1.03 6.75 -12.15
C SER A 165 2.10 7.28 -11.19
N TYR A 166 2.88 6.42 -10.53
CA TYR A 166 3.97 6.88 -9.67
C TYR A 166 5.29 7.02 -10.44
N ASP A 167 6.00 8.14 -10.27
CA ASP A 167 7.41 8.25 -10.70
C ASP A 167 8.29 7.40 -9.77
N PRO A 168 9.04 6.39 -10.26
CA PRO A 168 9.96 5.63 -9.43
C PRO A 168 11.05 6.48 -8.75
N LYS A 169 11.39 7.66 -9.31
CA LYS A 169 12.44 8.54 -8.78
C LYS A 169 12.06 9.26 -7.49
N GLN A 170 10.79 9.35 -7.15
CA GLN A 170 10.33 10.02 -5.92
C GLN A 170 10.68 9.23 -4.65
N TRP A 171 11.07 7.95 -4.81
CA TRP A 171 11.37 7.05 -3.71
C TRP A 171 12.87 7.05 -3.43
N SER A 172 13.25 7.31 -2.16
CA SER A 172 14.65 7.43 -1.71
C SER A 172 15.48 6.13 -1.83
N GLY A 173 14.86 5.03 -2.24
CA GLY A 173 15.48 3.75 -2.56
C GLY A 173 14.60 2.94 -3.52
N HIS A 174 15.12 1.82 -4.02
CA HIS A 174 14.34 0.88 -4.83
C HIS A 174 13.25 0.26 -3.94
N ILE A 175 11.99 0.48 -4.31
CA ILE A 175 10.88 -0.24 -3.69
C ILE A 175 11.07 -1.73 -3.98
N ASN A 176 10.98 -2.54 -2.93
CA ASN A 176 10.92 -3.99 -3.07
C ASN A 176 9.69 -4.52 -2.35
N PHE A 177 8.66 -4.86 -3.14
CA PHE A 177 7.41 -5.38 -2.60
C PHE A 177 7.55 -6.76 -1.94
N TYR A 178 8.63 -7.51 -2.20
CA TYR A 178 8.93 -8.75 -1.47
C TYR A 178 9.36 -8.48 -0.02
N ASN A 179 9.84 -7.27 0.31
CA ASN A 179 10.18 -6.90 1.69
C ASN A 179 9.06 -6.09 2.37
N THR A 180 7.94 -5.87 1.68
CA THR A 180 6.84 -5.00 2.12
C THR A 180 5.60 -5.80 2.47
N ASN A 181 5.02 -5.52 3.63
CA ASN A 181 3.67 -5.94 4.02
C ASN A 181 2.87 -4.67 4.45
N LEU A 182 1.61 -4.82 4.84
CA LEU A 182 0.71 -3.70 5.18
C LEU A 182 1.05 -2.96 6.48
N SER A 183 2.03 -3.41 7.27
CA SER A 183 2.38 -2.85 8.59
C SER A 183 3.86 -2.51 8.77
N ASN A 184 4.76 -3.04 7.94
CA ASN A 184 6.20 -3.04 8.22
C ASN A 184 7.02 -1.91 7.57
N SER A 185 6.44 -1.13 6.64
CA SER A 185 7.23 -0.27 5.73
C SER A 185 6.65 1.13 5.51
N GLY A 186 5.75 1.62 6.37
CA GLY A 186 5.23 2.99 6.31
C GLY A 186 4.68 3.34 4.93
N ASP A 187 5.34 4.27 4.23
CA ASP A 187 4.95 4.74 2.89
C ASP A 187 4.73 3.60 1.88
N THR A 188 5.62 2.60 1.86
CA THR A 188 5.50 1.48 0.91
C THR A 188 4.35 0.54 1.28
N SER A 189 4.00 0.45 2.56
CA SER A 189 2.81 -0.28 3.03
C SER A 189 1.52 0.39 2.56
N THR A 190 1.43 1.73 2.64
CA THR A 190 0.27 2.47 2.12
C THR A 190 0.18 2.39 0.60
N LEU A 191 1.31 2.47 -0.10
CA LEU A 191 1.36 2.25 -1.54
C LEU A 191 0.85 0.85 -1.93
N LEU A 192 1.25 -0.19 -1.19
CA LEU A 192 0.75 -1.54 -1.39
C LEU A 192 -0.76 -1.63 -1.16
N LEU A 193 -1.29 -0.93 -0.15
CA LEU A 193 -2.74 -0.82 0.08
C LEU A 193 -3.46 -0.15 -1.11
N VAL A 194 -2.92 0.94 -1.65
CA VAL A 194 -3.49 1.59 -2.86
C VAL A 194 -3.53 0.61 -4.01
N ILE A 195 -2.41 -0.07 -4.30
CA ILE A 195 -2.33 -1.07 -5.37
C ILE A 195 -3.36 -2.19 -5.14
N SER A 196 -3.45 -2.74 -3.93
CA SER A 196 -4.42 -3.79 -3.59
C SER A 196 -5.87 -3.34 -3.79
N ALA A 197 -6.24 -2.19 -3.21
CA ALA A 197 -7.60 -1.68 -3.18
C ALA A 197 -8.09 -1.19 -4.55
N SER A 198 -7.26 -0.44 -5.29
CA SER A 198 -7.64 0.04 -6.62
C SER A 198 -7.71 -1.08 -7.65
N THR A 199 -6.84 -2.10 -7.55
CA THR A 199 -6.93 -3.30 -8.40
C THR A 199 -8.21 -4.08 -8.15
N LEU A 200 -8.60 -4.25 -6.88
CA LEU A 200 -9.86 -4.92 -6.54
C LEU A 200 -11.09 -4.11 -6.99
N THR A 201 -11.03 -2.78 -6.86
CA THR A 201 -12.10 -1.90 -7.36
C THR A 201 -12.23 -2.03 -8.88
N MET A 202 -11.11 -2.01 -9.61
CA MET A 202 -11.06 -2.21 -11.06
C MET A 202 -11.59 -3.58 -11.48
N ALA A 203 -11.20 -4.65 -10.76
CA ALA A 203 -11.67 -6.00 -11.03
C ALA A 203 -13.20 -6.07 -10.89
N THR A 204 -13.73 -5.49 -9.81
CA THR A 204 -15.17 -5.47 -9.51
C THR A 204 -15.96 -4.75 -10.58
N ASP A 205 -15.55 -3.55 -10.99
CA ASP A 205 -16.24 -2.78 -12.04
C ASP A 205 -16.18 -3.48 -13.40
N ASN A 206 -15.03 -4.11 -13.71
CA ASN A 206 -14.86 -4.93 -14.91
C ASN A 206 -15.56 -6.30 -14.85
N LYS A 207 -16.20 -6.65 -13.72
CA LYS A 207 -16.84 -7.96 -13.47
C LYS A 207 -15.87 -9.13 -13.65
N LEU A 208 -14.64 -8.95 -13.18
CA LEU A 208 -13.58 -9.95 -13.17
C LEU A 208 -13.30 -10.40 -11.74
N SER A 209 -12.75 -11.60 -11.61
CA SER A 209 -12.09 -11.96 -10.36
C SER A 209 -10.81 -11.14 -10.19
N LEU A 210 -10.34 -10.99 -8.95
CA LEU A 210 -9.10 -10.24 -8.70
C LEU A 210 -7.89 -10.91 -9.38
N GLU A 211 -7.83 -12.24 -9.40
CA GLU A 211 -6.78 -13.00 -10.09
C GLU A 211 -6.74 -12.70 -11.59
N GLN A 212 -7.91 -12.63 -12.22
CA GLN A 212 -8.01 -12.27 -13.64
C GLN A 212 -7.51 -10.84 -13.90
N GLN A 213 -7.80 -9.91 -12.98
CA GLN A 213 -7.33 -8.54 -13.08
C GLN A 213 -5.80 -8.43 -12.85
N ILE A 214 -5.26 -9.17 -11.88
CA ILE A 214 -3.81 -9.28 -11.62
C ILE A 214 -3.09 -9.86 -12.86
N GLU A 215 -3.63 -10.92 -13.46
CA GLU A 215 -3.06 -11.51 -14.68
C GLU A 215 -3.06 -10.52 -15.84
N ARG A 216 -4.16 -9.77 -16.03
CA ARG A 216 -4.22 -8.71 -17.05
C ARG A 216 -3.16 -7.62 -16.84
N ILE A 217 -2.94 -7.21 -15.59
CA ILE A 217 -1.86 -6.28 -15.26
C ILE A 217 -0.51 -6.89 -15.63
N GLY A 218 -0.25 -8.14 -15.23
CA GLY A 218 1.00 -8.84 -15.57
C GLY A 218 1.28 -8.91 -17.07
N GLN A 219 0.25 -9.16 -17.89
CA GLN A 219 0.37 -9.13 -19.36
C GLN A 219 0.72 -7.74 -19.91
N VAL A 220 0.14 -6.68 -19.32
CA VAL A 220 0.44 -5.30 -19.71
C VAL A 220 1.87 -4.89 -19.33
N LEU A 221 2.38 -5.37 -18.19
CA LEU A 221 3.75 -5.10 -17.74
C LEU A 221 4.82 -5.69 -18.68
N LEU A 222 4.49 -6.68 -19.51
CA LEU A 222 5.43 -7.20 -20.52
C LEU A 222 5.74 -6.17 -21.62
N LYS A 223 4.91 -5.13 -21.79
CA LYS A 223 5.03 -4.13 -22.86
C LYS A 223 4.75 -2.73 -22.31
N PRO A 224 5.66 -2.15 -21.50
CA PRO A 224 5.44 -0.86 -20.82
C PRO A 224 5.25 0.35 -21.74
N GLU A 225 5.62 0.23 -23.02
CA GLU A 225 5.44 1.29 -24.03
C GLU A 225 4.18 1.10 -24.90
N SER A 226 3.39 0.05 -24.65
CA SER A 226 2.21 -0.28 -25.45
C SER A 226 1.04 0.68 -25.23
N ILE A 227 0.11 0.70 -26.19
CA ILE A 227 -1.17 1.42 -26.04
C ILE A 227 -1.96 0.85 -24.85
N GLN A 228 -1.95 -0.48 -24.67
CA GLN A 228 -2.64 -1.15 -23.57
C GLN A 228 -2.10 -0.71 -22.20
N PHE A 229 -0.79 -0.45 -22.09
CA PHE A 229 -0.19 0.10 -20.88
C PHE A 229 -0.74 1.51 -20.57
N LYS A 230 -0.81 2.38 -21.58
CA LYS A 230 -1.33 3.74 -21.41
C LYS A 230 -2.82 3.76 -21.05
N GLU A 231 -3.62 2.90 -21.69
CA GLU A 231 -5.06 2.75 -21.39
C GLU A 231 -5.28 2.21 -19.97
N MET A 232 -4.54 1.17 -19.57
CA MET A 232 -4.65 0.61 -18.23
C MET A 232 -4.16 1.59 -17.16
N LYS A 233 -3.10 2.36 -17.43
CA LYS A 233 -2.65 3.45 -16.55
C LYS A 233 -3.75 4.48 -16.31
N GLN A 234 -4.41 4.95 -17.37
CA GLN A 234 -5.52 5.91 -17.26
C GLN A 234 -6.71 5.33 -16.46
N ALA A 235 -7.03 4.06 -16.69
CA ALA A 235 -8.08 3.37 -15.94
C ALA A 235 -7.72 3.26 -14.44
N LEU A 236 -6.53 2.75 -14.12
CA LEU A 236 -6.05 2.62 -12.73
C LEU A 236 -6.01 3.96 -12.00
N ASN A 237 -5.64 5.04 -12.69
CA ASN A 237 -5.69 6.38 -12.11
C ASN A 237 -7.11 6.78 -11.65
N THR A 238 -8.14 6.41 -12.43
CA THR A 238 -9.55 6.61 -12.06
C THR A 238 -9.91 5.81 -10.81
N TYR A 239 -9.43 4.58 -10.69
CA TYR A 239 -9.68 3.73 -9.52
C TYR A 239 -8.89 4.15 -8.28
N ASN A 240 -7.67 4.66 -8.44
CA ASN A 240 -6.90 5.27 -7.36
C ASN A 240 -7.66 6.48 -6.79
N LEU A 241 -8.19 7.35 -7.65
CA LEU A 241 -9.05 8.47 -7.23
C LEU A 241 -10.34 8.02 -6.56
N ALA A 242 -10.92 6.89 -6.96
CA ALA A 242 -12.13 6.37 -6.35
C ALA A 242 -11.93 5.97 -4.87
N LEU A 243 -10.68 5.70 -4.45
CA LEU A 243 -10.36 5.30 -3.07
C LEU A 243 -10.73 6.37 -2.04
N TYR A 244 -10.78 7.66 -2.41
CA TYR A 244 -11.30 8.75 -1.56
C TYR A 244 -12.72 8.50 -1.05
N LYS A 245 -13.50 7.68 -1.75
CA LYS A 245 -14.90 7.35 -1.41
C LYS A 245 -15.05 5.96 -0.77
N THR A 246 -13.94 5.30 -0.49
CA THR A 246 -13.92 3.97 0.12
C THR A 246 -13.46 4.05 1.58
N ALA A 247 -13.71 3.00 2.34
CA ALA A 247 -13.19 2.85 3.70
C ALA A 247 -11.94 1.94 3.74
N ALA A 248 -11.19 1.83 2.63
CA ALA A 248 -10.09 0.86 2.49
C ALA A 248 -9.05 0.99 3.62
N TYR A 249 -8.66 2.23 3.92
CA TYR A 249 -7.69 2.52 4.97
C TYR A 249 -8.27 2.23 6.35
N GLU A 250 -9.46 2.74 6.65
CA GLU A 250 -10.12 2.61 7.95
C GLU A 250 -10.43 1.15 8.27
N ASN A 251 -10.89 0.37 7.28
CA ASN A 251 -11.14 -1.06 7.43
C ASN A 251 -9.85 -1.81 7.72
N THR A 252 -8.75 -1.48 7.03
CA THR A 252 -7.43 -2.09 7.30
C THR A 252 -6.94 -1.74 8.70
N GLN A 253 -6.99 -0.47 9.08
CA GLN A 253 -6.62 -0.03 10.43
C GLN A 253 -7.46 -0.74 11.50
N LYS A 254 -8.76 -0.86 11.28
CA LYS A 254 -9.68 -1.57 12.16
C LYS A 254 -9.31 -3.04 12.28
N TYR A 255 -9.10 -3.74 11.16
CA TYR A 255 -8.70 -5.14 11.15
C TYR A 255 -7.43 -5.37 11.99
N PHE A 256 -6.39 -4.55 11.78
CA PHE A 256 -5.14 -4.67 12.54
C PHE A 256 -5.39 -4.42 14.03
N THR A 257 -6.12 -3.37 14.38
CA THR A 257 -6.43 -3.02 15.77
C THR A 257 -7.25 -4.11 16.48
N GLU A 258 -8.26 -4.67 15.82
CA GLU A 258 -9.12 -5.73 16.36
C GLU A 258 -8.36 -7.04 16.63
N HIS A 259 -7.27 -7.28 15.90
CA HIS A 259 -6.39 -8.44 16.09
C HIS A 259 -5.14 -8.13 16.93
N GLY A 260 -5.07 -6.95 17.54
CA GLY A 260 -3.94 -6.55 18.41
C GLY A 260 -2.62 -6.33 17.66
N LEU A 261 -2.71 -6.00 16.36
CA LEU A 261 -1.57 -5.69 15.49
C LEU A 261 -1.37 -4.17 15.38
N ASP A 262 -0.13 -3.75 15.21
CA ASP A 262 0.21 -2.35 14.98
C ASP A 262 -0.04 -1.96 13.52
N PHE A 263 -0.68 -0.81 13.32
CA PHE A 263 -0.91 -0.23 11.99
C PHE A 263 -0.32 1.19 11.92
N ASN A 264 0.90 1.27 11.40
CA ASN A 264 1.68 2.51 11.33
C ASN A 264 1.74 3.09 9.89
N ALA A 265 0.98 2.52 8.96
CA ALA A 265 0.95 2.98 7.58
C ALA A 265 0.33 4.40 7.50
N PRO A 266 0.99 5.37 6.84
CA PRO A 266 0.45 6.70 6.61
C PRO A 266 -0.88 6.68 5.86
N TYR A 267 -1.66 7.76 5.96
CA TYR A 267 -3.00 7.81 5.41
C TYR A 267 -3.02 7.76 3.88
N ILE A 268 -4.00 7.04 3.33
CA ILE A 268 -4.03 6.67 1.92
C ILE A 268 -4.12 7.87 0.96
N GLU A 269 -4.74 8.98 1.37
CA GLU A 269 -4.88 10.17 0.50
C GLU A 269 -3.53 10.80 0.11
N TYR A 270 -2.47 10.61 0.91
CA TYR A 270 -1.11 11.04 0.56
C TYR A 270 -0.45 10.19 -0.53
N PHE A 271 -1.10 9.11 -0.94
CA PHE A 271 -0.61 8.16 -1.94
C PHE A 271 -1.51 8.15 -3.18
N ILE A 272 -2.42 9.11 -3.29
CA ILE A 272 -3.26 9.29 -4.47
C ILE A 272 -2.79 10.56 -5.19
N ASP A 273 -2.34 10.38 -6.42
CA ASP A 273 -2.01 11.46 -7.35
C ASP A 273 -3.32 12.03 -7.93
N VAL A 274 -3.75 13.18 -7.42
CA VAL A 274 -5.08 13.74 -7.72
C VAL A 274 -5.15 14.38 -9.11
N ASP A 275 -4.08 15.06 -9.53
CA ASP A 275 -4.01 15.80 -10.79
C ASP A 275 -3.25 15.04 -11.89
N SER A 276 -2.79 13.83 -11.58
CA SER A 276 -2.15 12.90 -12.51
C SER A 276 -0.79 13.40 -13.03
N ASP A 277 -0.11 14.25 -12.27
CA ASP A 277 1.19 14.81 -12.62
C ASP A 277 2.37 13.89 -12.22
N GLY A 278 2.09 12.81 -11.50
CA GLY A 278 3.04 11.82 -10.99
C GLY A 278 3.68 12.17 -9.65
N VAL A 279 3.26 13.27 -9.02
CA VAL A 279 3.78 13.82 -7.76
C VAL A 279 2.76 13.62 -6.65
N LEU A 280 3.17 12.91 -5.60
CA LEU A 280 2.33 12.72 -4.42
C LEU A 280 2.22 13.98 -3.56
N PRO A 281 1.12 14.14 -2.78
CA PRO A 281 1.01 15.18 -1.78
C PRO A 281 2.23 15.27 -0.86
N ASN A 282 2.66 16.49 -0.56
CA ASN A 282 3.80 16.71 0.33
C ASN A 282 3.47 16.24 1.76
N LYS A 283 4.27 15.30 2.28
CA LYS A 283 4.13 14.68 3.61
C LYS A 283 4.16 15.69 4.77
N ASP A 284 4.84 16.82 4.57
CA ASP A 284 4.97 17.88 5.57
C ASP A 284 3.80 18.88 5.54
N LEU A 285 2.87 18.73 4.59
CA LEU A 285 1.69 19.56 4.43
C LEU A 285 0.42 18.74 4.68
N PRO A 286 -0.64 19.34 5.25
CA PRO A 286 -1.95 18.71 5.29
C PRO A 286 -2.50 18.47 3.88
N VAL A 287 -3.22 17.36 3.71
CA VAL A 287 -4.10 17.18 2.55
C VAL A 287 -5.42 17.86 2.86
N PHE A 288 -5.71 18.92 2.10
CA PHE A 288 -6.99 19.63 2.19
C PHE A 288 -8.04 18.89 1.37
N ARG A 289 -9.12 18.50 2.03
CA ARG A 289 -10.28 17.93 1.35
C ARG A 289 -11.01 19.07 0.67
N TYR A 290 -10.99 19.06 -0.66
CA TYR A 290 -11.61 20.09 -1.48
C TYR A 290 -13.09 20.25 -1.11
N THR A 291 -13.45 21.45 -0.70
CA THR A 291 -14.83 21.89 -0.43
C THR A 291 -15.34 22.85 -1.52
N SER A 292 -14.47 23.27 -2.44
CA SER A 292 -14.81 24.13 -3.57
C SER A 292 -15.37 23.31 -4.72
N GLY A 293 -16.54 23.71 -5.23
CA GLY A 293 -17.07 23.20 -6.49
C GLY A 293 -18.52 22.73 -6.50
N VAL A 294 -19.27 22.81 -5.40
CA VAL A 294 -20.74 22.84 -5.56
C VAL A 294 -21.06 24.25 -6.03
N ASN A 295 -21.67 24.41 -7.21
CA ASN A 295 -22.28 25.67 -7.62
C ASN A 295 -23.44 25.95 -6.65
N ILE A 296 -23.17 26.69 -5.57
CA ILE A 296 -24.17 26.92 -4.51
C ILE A 296 -24.77 28.30 -4.72
N GLY A 297 -25.60 28.36 -5.75
CA GLY A 297 -26.73 29.28 -5.78
C GLY A 297 -26.53 30.61 -6.49
N SER A 298 -27.66 31.29 -6.54
CA SER A 298 -27.89 32.59 -7.13
C SER A 298 -27.20 33.71 -6.37
N ASP A 299 -27.03 34.85 -7.04
CA ASP A 299 -26.71 36.18 -6.51
C ASP A 299 -27.84 36.81 -5.66
N GLU A 300 -28.72 35.97 -5.11
CA GLU A 300 -29.78 36.41 -4.20
C GLU A 300 -29.19 36.83 -2.86
N ILE A 301 -29.25 38.14 -2.59
CA ILE A 301 -28.82 38.74 -1.33
C ILE A 301 -29.59 38.12 -0.15
N GLY A 302 -28.87 37.82 0.93
CA GLY A 302 -29.43 37.24 2.14
C GLY A 302 -29.56 35.71 2.13
N GLY A 303 -29.38 35.06 0.98
CA GLY A 303 -29.38 33.60 0.87
C GLY A 303 -28.21 32.97 1.62
N LEU A 304 -28.48 31.89 2.37
CA LEU A 304 -27.44 31.12 3.06
C LEU A 304 -26.80 30.09 2.13
N ARG A 305 -25.47 30.03 2.12
CA ARG A 305 -24.67 29.07 1.36
C ARG A 305 -23.60 28.45 2.26
N PRO A 306 -23.31 27.14 2.13
CA PRO A 306 -22.24 26.52 2.90
C PRO A 306 -20.87 26.80 2.25
N ALA A 307 -19.95 27.29 3.05
CA ALA A 307 -18.51 27.18 2.84
C ALA A 307 -17.97 26.19 3.88
N SER A 308 -16.88 25.50 3.57
CA SER A 308 -16.25 24.62 4.55
C SER A 308 -14.76 24.48 4.27
N ALA A 309 -14.04 23.95 5.25
CA ALA A 309 -12.70 23.42 5.04
C ALA A 309 -12.55 22.15 5.87
N GLY A 310 -11.85 21.17 5.32
CA GLY A 310 -11.45 19.96 6.02
C GLY A 310 -10.02 19.64 5.61
N ALA A 311 -9.24 19.09 6.53
CA ALA A 311 -7.92 18.59 6.23
C ALA A 311 -7.57 17.44 7.16
N ILE A 312 -6.60 16.66 6.71
CA ILE A 312 -6.01 15.57 7.47
C ILE A 312 -4.49 15.71 7.42
N ASP A 313 -3.81 15.22 8.46
CA ASP A 313 -2.37 15.07 8.44
C ASP A 313 -1.92 13.75 7.82
N TYR A 314 -0.61 13.55 7.78
CA TYR A 314 0.02 12.37 7.18
C TYR A 314 -0.40 11.03 7.81
N GLN A 315 -0.90 11.05 9.05
CA GLN A 315 -1.41 9.88 9.77
C GLN A 315 -2.94 9.78 9.69
N GLY A 316 -3.59 10.67 8.94
CA GLY A 316 -5.04 10.67 8.73
C GLY A 316 -5.79 11.29 9.89
N ARG A 317 -5.10 11.95 10.83
CA ARG A 317 -5.77 12.62 11.94
C ARG A 317 -6.46 13.86 11.39
N PRO A 318 -7.77 13.99 11.61
CA PRO A 318 -8.48 15.16 11.15
C PRO A 318 -7.95 16.43 11.83
N MET A 319 -7.97 17.53 11.08
CA MET A 319 -7.54 18.82 11.56
C MET A 319 -8.72 19.72 11.94
N THR A 320 -8.57 20.45 13.04
CA THR A 320 -9.46 21.54 13.43
C THR A 320 -8.97 22.88 12.86
N PHE A 321 -9.88 23.85 12.78
CA PHE A 321 -9.61 25.14 12.14
C PHE A 321 -10.07 26.34 12.97
N GLU A 322 -9.37 27.45 12.80
CA GLU A 322 -9.78 28.80 13.23
C GLU A 322 -10.01 29.71 12.01
N ILE A 323 -10.89 30.69 12.14
CA ILE A 323 -11.13 31.70 11.11
C ILE A 323 -10.23 32.90 11.37
N ILE A 324 -9.47 33.34 10.36
CA ILE A 324 -8.50 34.45 10.46
C ILE A 324 -8.71 35.53 9.40
N GLY A 325 -9.81 35.48 8.66
CA GLY A 325 -10.18 36.48 7.66
C GLY A 325 -11.69 36.69 7.62
N GLU A 326 -12.11 37.47 6.64
CA GLU A 326 -13.51 37.80 6.38
C GLU A 326 -13.81 37.56 4.90
N PHE A 327 -15.08 37.33 4.58
CA PHE A 327 -15.55 37.35 3.20
C PHE A 327 -15.56 38.78 2.67
N LYS A 328 -15.43 38.94 1.35
CA LYS A 328 -15.35 40.25 0.71
C LYS A 328 -16.71 40.82 0.36
N HIS A 329 -17.67 39.98 -0.05
CA HIS A 329 -18.98 40.37 -0.57
C HIS A 329 -20.15 39.84 0.28
N GLY A 330 -19.84 39.13 1.37
CA GLY A 330 -20.81 38.59 2.31
C GLY A 330 -20.30 38.56 3.74
N GLU A 331 -21.11 37.96 4.61
CA GLU A 331 -20.82 37.79 6.04
C GLU A 331 -20.91 36.32 6.46
N ILE A 332 -20.29 36.01 7.59
CA ILE A 332 -20.47 34.72 8.26
C ILE A 332 -21.76 34.77 9.09
N ALA A 333 -22.79 34.05 8.65
CA ALA A 333 -24.06 33.94 9.37
C ALA A 333 -23.98 32.99 10.57
N SER A 334 -23.25 31.88 10.45
CA SER A 334 -22.94 30.97 11.55
C SER A 334 -21.75 30.08 11.24
N ILE A 335 -21.15 29.52 12.30
CA ILE A 335 -19.98 28.65 12.25
C ILE A 335 -20.28 27.39 13.03
N GLU A 336 -19.90 26.25 12.48
CA GLU A 336 -19.88 24.96 13.14
C GLU A 336 -18.45 24.41 13.08
N HIS A 337 -17.80 24.31 14.24
CA HIS A 337 -16.53 23.61 14.36
C HIS A 337 -16.81 22.11 14.51
N ARG A 338 -16.15 21.31 13.69
CA ARG A 338 -16.23 19.86 13.74
C ARG A 338 -14.85 19.30 14.08
N ASP A 339 -14.83 18.07 14.54
CA ASP A 339 -13.57 17.36 14.79
C ASP A 339 -12.78 17.13 13.48
N ASP A 340 -13.46 17.18 12.33
CA ASP A 340 -12.93 16.96 10.98
C ASP A 340 -12.84 18.21 10.10
N GLY A 341 -13.06 19.39 10.67
CA GLY A 341 -12.97 20.63 9.91
C GLY A 341 -13.83 21.75 10.46
N ILE A 342 -14.26 22.61 9.56
CA ILE A 342 -15.14 23.75 9.85
C ILE A 342 -16.21 23.87 8.77
N SER A 343 -17.42 24.20 9.20
CA SER A 343 -18.51 24.62 8.32
C SER A 343 -18.95 26.03 8.64
N ILE A 344 -19.19 26.78 7.58
CA ILE A 344 -19.42 28.21 7.62
C ILE A 344 -20.66 28.45 6.78
N TRP A 345 -21.70 29.03 7.37
CA TRP A 345 -22.84 29.52 6.62
C TRP A 345 -22.55 30.95 6.19
N TYR A 346 -22.26 31.09 4.90
CA TYR A 346 -22.09 32.37 4.22
C TYR A 346 -23.44 33.01 3.93
N ARG A 347 -23.55 34.33 4.09
CA ARG A 347 -24.67 35.14 3.63
C ARG A 347 -24.15 36.25 2.72
N LEU A 348 -24.61 36.26 1.47
CA LEU A 348 -24.30 37.32 0.51
C LEU A 348 -24.91 38.65 0.98
N THR A 349 -24.10 39.70 1.07
CA THR A 349 -24.56 41.05 1.49
C THR A 349 -24.54 42.05 0.34
N ASP A 350 -23.69 41.84 -0.66
CA ASP A 350 -23.66 42.59 -1.89
C ASP A 350 -23.39 41.66 -3.08
N ALA A 351 -23.94 42.00 -4.24
CA ALA A 351 -23.74 41.28 -5.49
C ALA A 351 -22.96 42.13 -6.51
N ASP A 352 -22.10 43.04 -6.03
CA ASP A 352 -21.34 43.94 -6.89
C ASP A 352 -20.05 43.27 -7.38
N PHE A 353 -20.20 42.43 -8.39
CA PHE A 353 -19.09 41.72 -9.02
C PHE A 353 -19.23 41.70 -10.55
N GLU A 354 -18.09 41.70 -11.24
CA GLU A 354 -18.03 41.57 -12.70
C GLU A 354 -18.02 40.09 -13.13
N GLY A 355 -18.59 39.80 -14.31
CA GLY A 355 -18.67 38.44 -14.85
C GLY A 355 -19.92 37.66 -14.42
N ASP A 356 -19.99 36.40 -14.85
CA ASP A 356 -21.13 35.49 -14.62
C ASP A 356 -21.07 34.76 -13.26
N SER A 357 -19.89 34.76 -12.64
CA SER A 357 -19.67 34.15 -11.31
C SER A 357 -18.45 34.74 -10.62
N PHE A 358 -18.40 34.64 -9.28
CA PHE A 358 -17.20 34.91 -8.50
C PHE A 358 -17.07 33.95 -7.31
N ASP A 359 -15.84 33.75 -6.85
CA ASP A 359 -15.56 33.03 -5.60
C ASP A 359 -15.36 34.05 -4.47
N ASP A 360 -16.21 33.99 -3.46
CA ASP A 360 -15.98 34.70 -2.19
C ASP A 360 -15.36 33.75 -1.18
N CYS A 361 -14.24 34.12 -0.58
CA CYS A 361 -13.46 33.23 0.26
C CYS A 361 -13.13 33.86 1.61
N VAL A 362 -13.23 33.06 2.66
CA VAL A 362 -12.70 33.37 3.99
C VAL A 362 -11.43 32.57 4.23
N THR A 363 -10.43 33.20 4.88
CA THR A 363 -9.18 32.51 5.24
C THR A 363 -9.36 31.79 6.58
N VAL A 364 -9.03 30.50 6.59
CA VAL A 364 -9.01 29.65 7.79
C VAL A 364 -7.61 29.09 8.00
N ASN A 365 -7.23 28.83 9.24
CA ASN A 365 -5.96 28.19 9.59
C ASN A 365 -6.19 26.86 10.28
N THR A 366 -5.34 25.87 10.01
CA THR A 366 -5.28 24.64 10.80
C THR A 366 -4.79 24.92 12.23
N VAL A 367 -5.33 24.20 13.22
CA VAL A 367 -5.03 24.41 14.66
C VAL A 367 -4.46 23.14 15.30
N THR A 368 -5.20 22.04 15.34
CA THR A 368 -4.73 20.76 15.90
C THR A 368 -5.07 19.61 14.96
N PRO A 369 -4.23 18.55 14.87
CA PRO A 369 -2.93 18.35 15.51
C PRO A 369 -1.76 19.08 14.81
N SER A 370 -2.07 20.10 13.99
CA SER A 370 -1.12 20.76 13.11
C SER A 370 0.13 21.29 13.85
N PRO A 371 1.36 20.94 13.40
CA PRO A 371 2.59 21.47 13.98
C PRO A 371 2.84 22.94 13.60
N ALA A 372 2.15 23.45 12.58
CA ALA A 372 2.22 24.82 12.09
C ALA A 372 0.83 25.29 11.63
N ASN A 373 0.59 26.59 11.56
CA ASN A 373 -0.67 27.13 11.03
C ASN A 373 -0.60 27.15 9.50
N TYR A 374 -1.36 26.28 8.84
CA TYR A 374 -1.46 26.26 7.37
C TYR A 374 -2.72 27.02 6.94
N PRO A 375 -2.59 28.19 6.27
CA PRO A 375 -3.74 28.95 5.80
C PRO A 375 -4.39 28.28 4.59
N TRP A 376 -5.71 28.28 4.57
CA TRP A 376 -6.55 27.78 3.48
C TRP A 376 -7.70 28.73 3.20
N LYS A 377 -8.21 28.73 1.96
CA LYS A 377 -9.36 29.53 1.55
C LYS A 377 -10.61 28.66 1.47
N ALA A 378 -11.55 28.86 2.39
CA ALA A 378 -12.88 28.29 2.30
C ALA A 378 -13.74 29.22 1.45
N CYS A 379 -14.15 28.75 0.27
CA CYS A 379 -14.81 29.59 -0.73
C CYS A 379 -16.26 29.17 -0.99
N VAL A 380 -17.08 30.14 -1.38
CA VAL A 380 -18.40 29.94 -1.98
C VAL A 380 -18.37 30.51 -3.38
N THR A 381 -18.75 29.71 -4.37
CA THR A 381 -18.92 30.16 -5.75
C THR A 381 -20.35 30.67 -5.94
N ILE A 382 -20.49 31.95 -6.27
CA ILE A 382 -21.77 32.61 -6.55
C ILE A 382 -21.91 32.82 -8.06
N MET A 383 -23.06 32.49 -8.62
CA MET A 383 -23.38 32.74 -10.03
C MET A 383 -24.48 33.80 -10.16
N LYS A 384 -24.37 34.67 -11.17
CA LYS A 384 -25.46 35.58 -11.53
C LYS A 384 -26.62 34.79 -12.10
N VAL A 385 -27.82 35.08 -11.61
CA VAL A 385 -29.05 34.65 -12.26
C VAL A 385 -29.43 35.72 -13.28
N ASN A 386 -29.35 35.37 -14.56
CA ASN A 386 -29.80 36.23 -15.67
C ASN A 386 -31.32 36.41 -15.69
#